data_AF-A0A1I3YJB9-F1
#
_entry.id   AF-A0A1I3YJB9-F1
#
_cell.length_a   1.000
_cell.length_b   1.000
_cell.length_c   1.000
_cell.angle_alpha   90.00
_cell.angle_beta   90.00
_cell.angle_gamma   90.00
#
_symmetry.space_group_name_H-M   'P 1'
#
loop_
_entity.id
_entity.type
_entity.pdbx_description
1 polymer ?
#
loop_
_entity_poly.entity_id
_entity_poly.type
_entity_poly.pdbx_seq_one_letter_code
_entity_poly.pdbx_strand_id
1 'polypeptide(L)'
;MTLPWKKTVEVPLGEEPTVSILLGEEGGEASCTLAIRGRHVQRSTAFGSYGRATCSGALPAPEPAVRDSAVEPAVEGRSQP
;
A
#
# COMPACT_ATOMS: atom_id res chain seq x y z
N MET A 1 -26.85 2.58 13.29
CA MET A 1 -25.69 2.45 12.37
C MET A 1 -24.45 2.92 13.11
N THR A 2 -23.44 2.07 13.24
CA THR A 2 -22.25 2.34 14.04
C THR A 2 -21.04 2.59 13.13
N LEU A 3 -20.54 3.82 13.19
CA LEU A 3 -19.23 4.22 12.69
C LEU A 3 -18.13 3.65 13.62
N PRO A 4 -16.91 3.39 13.13
CA PRO A 4 -16.51 3.15 11.74
C PRO A 4 -16.43 1.64 11.48
N TRP A 5 -17.08 1.17 10.43
CA TRP A 5 -16.94 -0.21 9.97
C TRP A 5 -15.55 -0.38 9.31
N LYS A 6 -14.84 -1.47 9.63
CA LYS A 6 -13.56 -1.82 9.02
C LYS A 6 -13.76 -3.00 8.08
N LYS A 7 -13.29 -2.89 6.83
CA LYS A 7 -13.25 -3.98 5.87
C LYS A 7 -11.80 -4.23 5.44
N THR A 8 -11.35 -5.48 5.61
CA THR A 8 -10.08 -5.96 5.06
C THR A 8 -10.39 -6.79 3.83
N VAL A 9 -9.63 -6.57 2.75
CA VAL A 9 -9.73 -7.32 1.50
C VAL A 9 -8.34 -7.81 1.12
N GLU A 10 -8.26 -9.03 0.61
CA GLU A 10 -7.04 -9.57 0.03
C GLU A 10 -7.00 -9.13 -1.45
N VAL A 11 -5.86 -8.59 -1.87
CA VAL A 11 -5.65 -8.15 -3.26
C VAL A 11 -4.41 -8.83 -3.82
N PRO A 12 -4.40 -9.16 -5.13
CA PRO A 12 -3.22 -9.68 -5.80
C PRO A 12 -2.07 -8.67 -5.71
N LEU A 13 -0.86 -9.20 -5.46
CA LEU A 13 0.35 -8.39 -5.44
C LEU A 13 0.77 -8.06 -6.88
N GLY A 14 1.26 -6.84 -7.09
CA GLY A 14 1.78 -6.41 -8.39
C GLY A 14 0.82 -5.57 -9.23
N GLU A 15 -0.44 -5.42 -8.81
CA GLU A 15 -1.41 -4.55 -9.47
C GLU A 15 -1.63 -3.24 -8.70
N GLU A 16 -1.90 -2.15 -9.44
CA GLU A 16 -2.18 -0.85 -8.85
C GLU A 16 -3.52 -0.86 -8.09
N PRO A 17 -3.52 -0.64 -6.75
CA PRO A 17 -4.75 -0.64 -5.98
C PRO A 17 -5.67 0.51 -6.40
N THR A 18 -6.96 0.22 -6.53
CA THR A 18 -8.01 1.21 -6.78
C THR A 18 -9.19 1.01 -5.84
N VAL A 19 -9.61 2.09 -5.18
CA VAL A 19 -10.79 2.16 -4.31
C VAL A 19 -11.72 3.25 -4.84
N SER A 20 -12.99 2.93 -5.06
CA SER A 20 -14.00 3.91 -5.46
C SER A 20 -15.16 3.94 -4.48
N ILE A 21 -15.56 5.15 -4.11
CA ILE A 21 -16.73 5.44 -3.30
C ILE A 21 -17.76 6.12 -4.19
N LEU A 22 -19.00 5.66 -4.09
CA LEU A 22 -20.19 6.31 -4.66
C LEU A 22 -21.17 6.54 -3.52
N LEU A 23 -21.49 7.80 -3.24
CA LEU A 23 -22.54 8.16 -2.29
C LEU A 23 -23.92 7.88 -2.91
N GLY A 24 -24.86 7.48 -2.06
CA GLY A 24 -26.26 7.30 -2.46
C GLY A 24 -26.98 8.64 -2.67
N GLU A 25 -28.28 8.54 -2.91
CA GLU A 25 -29.18 9.69 -3.09
C GLU A 25 -29.22 10.60 -1.86
N GLU A 26 -29.24 10.02 -0.65
CA GLU A 26 -29.19 10.79 0.61
C GLU A 26 -27.91 11.62 0.74
N GLY A 27 -26.86 11.26 -0.01
CA GLY A 27 -25.59 11.95 -0.01
C GLY A 27 -24.81 11.85 1.29
N GLY A 28 -24.09 12.91 1.63
CA GLY A 28 -23.24 13.00 2.82
C GLY A 28 -21.78 13.29 2.46
N GLU A 29 -20.88 12.82 3.31
CA GLU A 29 -19.43 12.93 3.12
C GLU A 29 -18.78 11.56 3.31
N ALA A 30 -17.87 11.20 2.41
CA ALA A 30 -17.03 10.02 2.56
C ALA A 30 -15.63 10.28 2.00
N SER A 31 -14.59 9.82 2.71
CA SER A 31 -13.20 9.98 2.29
C SER A 31 -12.54 8.62 2.14
N CYS A 32 -11.80 8.43 1.04
CA CYS A 32 -10.83 7.35 0.91
C CYS A 32 -9.42 7.90 1.15
N THR A 33 -8.58 7.12 1.82
CA THR A 33 -7.14 7.37 1.94
C THR A 33 -6.41 6.09 1.59
N LEU A 34 -5.52 6.15 0.61
CA LEU A 34 -4.70 5.04 0.16
C LEU A 34 -3.27 5.23 0.66
N ALA A 35 -2.74 4.20 1.31
CA ALA A 35 -1.34 4.10 1.67
C ALA A 35 -0.75 2.75 1.22
N ILE A 36 0.44 2.77 0.62
CA ILE A 36 1.15 1.59 0.14
C ILE A 36 2.46 1.47 0.93
N ARG A 37 2.70 0.30 1.56
CA ARG A 37 3.80 0.09 2.52
C ARG A 37 3.86 1.18 3.61
N GLY A 38 2.69 1.59 4.11
CA GLY A 38 2.56 2.64 5.14
C GLY A 38 2.79 4.07 4.64
N ARG A 39 3.12 4.28 3.36
CA ARG A 39 3.31 5.61 2.76
C ARG A 39 2.01 6.08 2.14
N HIS A 40 1.54 7.27 2.53
CA HIS A 40 0.39 7.91 1.91
C HIS A 40 0.63 8.07 0.41
N VAL A 41 -0.33 7.66 -0.40
CA VAL A 41 -0.29 7.80 -1.86
C VAL A 41 -1.33 8.80 -2.34
N GLN A 42 -2.59 8.63 -1.91
CA GLN A 42 -3.68 9.49 -2.36
C GLN A 42 -4.76 9.61 -1.29
N ARG A 43 -5.42 10.76 -1.27
CA ARG A 43 -6.68 10.98 -0.57
C ARG A 43 -7.69 11.62 -1.51
N SER A 44 -8.93 11.17 -1.45
CA SER A 44 -10.05 11.78 -2.16
C SER A 44 -11.29 11.78 -1.28
N THR A 45 -12.10 12.83 -1.37
CA THR A 45 -13.33 12.97 -0.59
C THR A 45 -14.50 13.24 -1.53
N ALA A 46 -15.61 12.53 -1.29
CA ALA A 46 -16.88 12.70 -1.97
C ALA A 46 -17.80 13.52 -1.07
N PHE A 47 -18.59 14.40 -1.67
CA PHE A 47 -19.58 15.23 -0.99
C PHE A 47 -20.91 15.21 -1.74
N GLY A 48 -22.00 15.42 -1.00
CA GLY A 48 -23.34 15.58 -1.57
C GLY A 48 -23.95 14.27 -2.09
N SER A 49 -25.11 14.38 -2.71
CA SER A 49 -25.80 13.26 -3.34
C SER A 49 -25.03 12.78 -4.58
N TYR A 50 -24.89 11.46 -4.70
CA TYR A 50 -24.16 10.84 -5.82
C TYR A 50 -22.70 11.29 -5.98
N GLY A 51 -22.12 11.89 -4.94
CA GLY A 51 -20.71 12.24 -4.90
C GLY A 51 -19.82 11.03 -5.11
N ARG A 52 -18.70 11.23 -5.80
CA ARG A 52 -17.71 10.18 -6.10
C ARG A 52 -16.34 10.56 -5.56
N ALA A 53 -15.64 9.57 -5.02
CA ALA A 53 -14.23 9.68 -4.68
C ALA A 53 -13.52 8.41 -5.11
N THR A 54 -12.38 8.57 -5.78
CA THR A 54 -11.54 7.46 -6.20
C THR A 54 -10.14 7.67 -5.65
N CYS A 55 -9.58 6.62 -5.06
CA CYS A 55 -8.20 6.55 -4.62
C CYS A 55 -7.49 5.46 -5.42
N SER A 56 -6.41 5.82 -6.09
CA SER A 56 -5.55 4.89 -6.83
C SER A 56 -4.08 5.21 -6.57
N GLY A 57 -3.18 4.28 -6.88
CA GLY A 57 -1.76 4.52 -6.63
C GLY A 57 -0.84 3.52 -7.29
N ALA A 58 0.26 4.03 -7.85
CA ALA A 58 1.33 3.19 -8.38
C ALA A 58 2.00 2.39 -7.27
N LEU A 59 2.30 1.12 -7.55
CA LEU A 59 3.10 0.31 -6.64
C LEU A 59 4.55 0.81 -6.64
N PRO A 60 5.19 0.91 -5.45
CA PRO A 60 6.62 1.14 -5.40
C PRO A 60 7.34 -0.02 -6.05
N ALA A 61 8.47 0.28 -6.70
CA ALA A 61 9.36 -0.75 -7.21
C ALA A 61 9.69 -1.78 -6.10
N PRO A 62 9.93 -3.05 -6.46
CA PRO A 62 10.43 -4.04 -5.50
C PRO A 62 11.63 -3.44 -4.76
N GLU A 63 11.59 -3.46 -3.44
CA GLU A 63 12.79 -3.10 -2.67
C GLU A 63 13.87 -4.14 -3.03
N PRO A 64 15.11 -3.73 -3.32
CA PRO A 64 16.17 -4.69 -3.53
C PRO A 64 16.25 -5.56 -2.28
N ALA A 65 16.05 -6.87 -2.45
CA ALA A 65 16.23 -7.82 -1.36
C ALA A 65 17.60 -7.54 -0.76
N VAL A 66 17.65 -7.17 0.52
CA VAL A 66 18.91 -7.07 1.26
C VAL A 66 19.50 -8.46 1.21
N ARG A 67 20.46 -8.64 0.29
CA ARG A 67 21.26 -9.84 0.19
C ARG A 67 22.08 -9.86 1.46
N ASP A 68 21.65 -10.69 2.40
CA ASP A 68 22.54 -11.26 3.41
C ASP A 68 23.70 -11.90 2.63
N SER A 69 24.80 -11.16 2.52
CA SER A 69 25.99 -11.55 1.76
C SER A 69 27.17 -10.82 2.37
N ALA A 70 27.55 -11.25 3.56
CA ALA A 70 28.95 -11.42 3.97
C ALA A 70 29.03 -12.05 5.37
N VAL A 71 28.72 -13.34 5.47
CA VAL A 71 29.46 -14.20 6.40
C VAL A 71 29.99 -15.36 5.57
N GLU A 72 31.25 -15.26 5.13
CA GLU A 72 32.09 -16.45 4.93
C GLU A 72 33.46 -16.20 5.56
N PRO A 73 33.95 -17.08 6.46
CA PRO A 73 35.29 -17.01 7.00
C PRO A 73 36.24 -17.77 6.07
N ALA A 74 37.30 -17.12 5.58
CA ALA A 74 38.39 -17.80 4.88
C ALA A 74 39.68 -17.67 5.68
N VAL A 75 40.11 -18.81 6.20
CA VAL A 75 41.36 -19.13 6.90
C VAL A 75 42.58 -18.82 6.02
N GLU A 76 43.42 -17.87 6.44
CA GLU A 76 44.74 -17.63 5.84
C GLU A 76 45.71 -18.71 6.36
N GLY A 77 45.80 -19.81 5.62
CA GLY A 77 46.88 -20.78 5.77
C GLY A 77 48.19 -20.18 5.29
N ARG A 78 49.03 -19.69 6.23
CA ARG A 78 50.38 -19.24 5.92
C ARG A 78 51.38 -20.33 6.29
N SER A 79 51.86 -21.05 5.28
CA SER A 79 52.99 -21.97 5.42
C SER A 79 53.86 -21.94 4.17
N GLN A 80 55.17 -21.92 4.43
CA GLN A 80 56.33 -22.21 3.57
C GLN A 80 57.13 -21.01 3.04
N PRO A 81 58.42 -21.22 2.70
CA PRO A 81 59.44 -22.06 3.37
C PRO A 81 60.66 -21.24 3.85
#